data_AF-A0A1G5TAS3-F1
#
_entry.id   AF-A0A1G5TAS3-F1
#
_cell.length_a   1.000
_cell.length_b   1.000
_cell.length_c   1.000
_cell.angle_alpha   90.00
_cell.angle_beta   90.00
_cell.angle_gamma   90.00
#
_symmetry.space_group_name_H-M   'P 1'
#
loop_
_entity.id
_entity.type
_entity.pdbx_description
1 polymer ?
#
loop_
_entity_poly.entity_id
_entity_poly.type
_entity_poly.pdbx_seq_one_letter_code
_entity_poly.pdbx_strand_id
1 'polypeptide(L)'
;MAEDRNRRRFTDPRATAEAAFRAATSPKPAAPAPQPVARPTTIPGSREVVSLRLDSAVLAYFQKDGPGWQDRINEALKSLVPAVDA
;
A
#
# COMPACT_ATOMS: atom_id res chain seq x y z
N MET A 1 -7.45 -57.15 1.94
CA MET A 1 -8.53 -56.25 2.39
C MET A 1 -7.97 -55.46 3.57
N ALA A 2 -7.25 -54.39 3.25
CA ALA A 2 -7.76 -53.02 3.24
C ALA A 2 -7.62 -52.36 4.62
N GLU A 3 -6.42 -51.81 4.79
CA GLU A 3 -6.07 -50.62 5.56
C GLU A 3 -7.25 -49.67 5.83
N ASP A 4 -7.94 -49.76 6.98
CA ASP A 4 -8.90 -48.69 7.31
C ASP A 4 -9.33 -48.58 8.79
N ARG A 5 -8.39 -48.71 9.75
CA ARG A 5 -8.75 -48.43 11.15
C ARG A 5 -7.72 -47.74 12.03
N ASN A 6 -6.60 -47.25 11.48
CA ASN A 6 -5.74 -46.30 12.23
C ASN A 6 -6.29 -44.86 12.14
N ARG A 7 -7.58 -44.70 12.42
CA ARG A 7 -8.35 -43.44 12.30
C ARG A 7 -8.39 -42.66 13.62
N ARG A 8 -7.30 -42.47 14.37
CA ARG A 8 -7.23 -41.48 15.48
C ARG A 8 -5.79 -40.97 15.63
N ARG A 9 -5.42 -39.94 14.86
CA ARG A 9 -5.27 -38.57 15.41
C ARG A 9 -4.38 -38.50 16.66
N PHE A 10 -3.11 -38.89 16.56
CA PHE A 10 -2.07 -38.30 17.41
C PHE A 10 -1.41 -37.20 16.58
N THR A 11 -1.76 -35.98 16.93
CA THR A 11 -1.38 -34.74 16.28
C THR A 11 0.13 -34.70 16.05
N ASP A 12 0.56 -34.67 14.80
CA ASP A 12 1.98 -34.56 14.47
C ASP A 12 2.48 -33.18 14.97
N PRO A 13 3.36 -33.13 15.99
CA PRO A 13 3.76 -31.89 16.62
C PRO A 13 4.57 -31.01 15.67
N ARG A 14 5.26 -31.60 14.69
CA ARG A 14 5.95 -30.84 13.65
C ARG A 14 4.97 -30.15 12.71
N ALA A 15 3.94 -30.86 12.26
CA ALA A 15 2.92 -30.26 11.41
C ALA A 15 2.18 -29.11 12.11
N THR A 16 1.94 -29.26 13.42
CA THR A 16 1.32 -28.21 14.24
C THR A 16 2.23 -26.99 14.40
N ALA A 17 3.53 -27.19 14.63
CA ALA A 17 4.51 -26.12 14.76
C ALA A 17 4.73 -25.36 13.44
N GLU A 18 4.80 -26.08 12.31
CA GLU A 18 4.95 -25.44 10.99
C GLU A 18 3.70 -24.65 10.59
N ALA A 19 2.50 -25.13 10.94
CA ALA A 19 1.26 -24.38 10.74
C ALA A 19 1.24 -23.09 11.58
N ALA A 20 1.67 -23.14 12.84
CA ALA A 20 1.76 -21.97 13.71
C ALA A 20 2.80 -20.96 13.21
N PHE A 21 3.96 -21.44 12.74
CA PHE A 21 5.00 -20.58 12.19
C PHE A 21 4.53 -19.89 10.90
N ARG A 22 3.93 -20.64 9.96
CA ARG A 22 3.37 -20.05 8.74
C ARG A 22 2.25 -19.05 9.02
N ALA A 23 1.43 -19.27 10.04
CA ALA A 23 0.41 -18.30 10.45
C ALA A 23 1.00 -17.01 11.03
N ALA A 24 2.15 -17.11 11.74
CA ALA A 24 2.84 -15.96 12.31
C ALA A 24 3.68 -15.18 11.27
N THR A 25 4.21 -15.86 10.25
CA THR A 25 5.15 -15.24 9.28
C THR A 25 4.53 -14.96 7.91
N SER A 26 3.33 -15.44 7.61
CA SER A 26 2.66 -15.09 6.35
C SER A 26 2.09 -13.68 6.44
N PRO A 27 2.39 -12.79 5.47
CA PRO A 27 1.77 -11.49 5.41
C PRO A 27 0.25 -11.64 5.31
N LYS A 28 -0.47 -11.02 6.25
CA LYS A 28 -1.93 -10.92 6.18
C LYS A 28 -2.30 -10.33 4.82
N PRO A 29 -3.20 -10.95 4.02
CA PRO A 29 -3.70 -10.32 2.81
C PRO A 29 -4.24 -8.96 3.22
N ALA A 30 -3.61 -7.90 2.73
CA ALA A 30 -4.12 -6.56 2.93
C ALA A 30 -5.53 -6.58 2.33
N ALA A 31 -6.55 -6.41 3.20
CA ALA A 31 -7.89 -6.14 2.72
C ALA A 31 -7.76 -4.99 1.70
N PRO A 32 -8.42 -5.07 0.53
CA PRO A 32 -8.42 -3.93 -0.38
C PRO A 32 -8.93 -2.74 0.41
N ALA A 33 -8.06 -1.75 0.59
CA ALA A 33 -8.39 -0.58 1.38
C ALA A 33 -9.66 0.04 0.78
N PRO A 34 -10.64 0.45 1.61
CA PRO A 34 -11.84 1.10 1.11
C PRO A 34 -11.43 2.30 0.27
N GLN A 35 -11.83 2.29 -1.00
CA GLN A 35 -11.67 3.45 -1.88
C GLN A 35 -12.33 4.63 -1.15
N PRO A 36 -11.60 5.71 -0.79
CA PRO A 36 -12.20 6.83 -0.13
C PRO A 36 -13.23 7.43 -1.08
N VAL A 37 -14.49 7.26 -0.72
CA VAL A 37 -15.64 7.87 -1.38
C VAL A 37 -15.39 9.37 -1.37
N ALA A 38 -15.34 9.96 -2.57
CA ALA A 38 -15.11 11.38 -2.77
C ALA A 38 -16.06 12.20 -1.89
N ARG A 39 -15.49 13.00 -0.98
CA ARG A 39 -16.17 14.14 -0.40
C ARG A 39 -15.29 15.36 -0.66
N PRO A 40 -15.67 16.25 -1.59
CA PRO A 40 -14.93 17.48 -1.82
C PRO A 40 -15.20 18.40 -0.64
N THR A 41 -14.39 18.24 0.41
CA THR A 41 -14.26 19.24 1.45
C THR A 41 -13.07 20.07 1.01
N THR A 42 -13.35 21.10 0.21
CA THR A 42 -12.39 22.15 -0.18
C THR A 42 -12.02 22.94 1.08
N ILE A 43 -11.19 22.34 1.91
CA ILE A 43 -10.45 23.03 2.95
C ILE A 43 -9.32 23.76 2.20
N PRO A 44 -9.22 25.09 2.25
CA PRO A 44 -8.09 25.80 1.64
C PRO A 44 -6.79 25.26 2.25
N GLY A 45 -5.98 24.60 1.41
CA GLY A 45 -4.76 23.90 1.84
C GLY A 45 -4.88 22.39 2.04
N SER A 46 -6.01 21.75 1.72
CA SER A 46 -6.08 20.29 1.68
C SER A 46 -5.20 19.72 0.56
N ARG A 47 -4.36 18.74 0.91
CA ARG A 47 -3.64 17.93 -0.06
C ARG A 47 -4.47 16.68 -0.33
N GLU A 48 -4.80 16.44 -1.59
CA GLU A 48 -5.48 15.22 -2.01
C GLU A 48 -4.44 14.18 -2.44
N VAL A 49 -4.61 12.94 -1.98
CA VAL A 49 -3.78 11.81 -2.42
C VAL A 49 -4.32 11.33 -3.76
N VAL A 50 -3.60 11.65 -4.83
CA VAL A 50 -3.95 11.24 -6.19
C VAL A 50 -2.94 10.24 -6.75
N SER A 51 -3.41 9.32 -7.59
CA SER A 51 -2.55 8.41 -8.34
C SER A 51 -2.24 9.01 -9.72
N LEU A 52 -1.11 9.69 -9.84
CA LEU A 52 -0.61 10.26 -11.10
C LEU A 52 0.51 9.39 -11.67
N ARG A 53 0.52 9.16 -12.99
CA ARG A 53 1.66 8.54 -13.67
C ARG A 53 2.69 9.62 -14.03
N LEU A 54 3.94 9.39 -13.64
CA LEU A 54 5.05 10.28 -13.91
C LEU A 54 6.17 9.50 -14.62
N ASP A 55 6.89 10.17 -15.52
CA ASP A 55 8.05 9.56 -16.16
C ASP A 55 9.17 9.26 -15.15
N SER A 56 9.87 8.15 -15.38
CA SER A 56 10.97 7.72 -14.49
C SER A 56 12.09 8.76 -14.39
N ALA A 57 12.41 9.46 -15.49
CA ALA A 57 13.43 10.50 -15.51
C ALA A 57 13.03 11.72 -14.65
N VAL A 58 11.76 12.10 -14.68
CA VAL A 58 11.22 13.19 -13.86
C VAL A 58 11.25 12.82 -12.39
N LEU A 59 10.79 11.61 -12.06
CA LEU A 59 10.82 11.10 -10.68
C LEU A 59 12.25 11.00 -10.12
N ALA A 60 13.20 10.51 -10.92
CA ALA A 60 14.61 10.47 -10.54
C ALA A 60 15.19 11.87 -10.29
N TYR A 61 14.84 12.85 -11.14
CA TYR A 61 15.27 14.25 -10.98
C TYR A 61 14.83 14.83 -9.64
N PHE A 62 13.58 14.61 -9.21
CA PHE A 62 13.09 15.15 -7.94
C PHE A 62 13.59 14.37 -6.72
N GLN A 63 13.84 13.06 -6.87
CA GLN A 63 14.35 12.21 -5.77
C GLN A 63 15.83 12.41 -5.46
N LYS A 64 16.64 12.88 -6.43
CA LYS A 64 18.09 13.08 -6.26
C LYS A 64 18.44 13.98 -5.06
N ASP A 65 17.60 14.97 -4.79
CA ASP A 65 17.80 15.99 -3.76
C ASP A 65 17.23 15.56 -2.40
N GLY A 66 16.90 14.26 -2.23
CA GLY A 66 16.55 13.67 -0.94
C GLY A 66 15.07 13.83 -0.51
N PRO A 67 14.78 13.72 0.80
CA PRO A 67 13.41 13.82 1.34
C PRO A 67 12.67 15.09 0.89
N GLY A 68 11.34 15.03 0.80
CA GLY A 68 10.51 16.16 0.35
C GLY A 68 10.40 16.31 -1.18
N TRP A 69 10.82 15.30 -1.95
CA TRP A 69 10.72 15.32 -3.42
C TRP A 69 9.29 15.51 -3.94
N GLN A 70 8.27 15.02 -3.21
CA GLN A 70 6.86 15.24 -3.58
C GLN A 70 6.42 16.69 -3.39
N ASP A 71 6.89 17.36 -2.32
CA ASP A 71 6.62 18.78 -2.10
C ASP A 71 7.25 19.62 -3.21
N ARG A 72 8.46 19.28 -3.67
CA ARG A 72 9.10 19.95 -4.81
C ARG A 72 8.31 19.81 -6.11
N ILE A 73 7.75 18.62 -6.38
CA ILE A 73 6.84 18.43 -7.51
C ILE A 73 5.61 19.32 -7.36
N ASN A 74 5.01 19.37 -6.16
CA ASN A 74 3.83 20.18 -5.90
C ASN A 74 4.10 21.69 -6.08
N GLU A 75 5.24 22.20 -5.61
CA GLU A 75 5.64 23.60 -5.82
C GLU A 75 5.89 23.93 -7.30
N ALA A 76 6.51 23.00 -8.05
CA ALA A 76 6.68 23.16 -9.49
C ALA A 76 5.31 23.23 -10.20
N LEU A 77 4.36 22.38 -9.83
CA LEU A 77 3.00 22.40 -10.39
C LEU A 77 2.28 23.71 -10.06
N LYS A 78 2.36 24.20 -8.82
CA LYS A 78 1.78 25.50 -8.43
C LYS A 78 2.32 26.66 -9.25
N SER A 79 3.61 26.64 -9.60
CA SER A 79 4.21 27.71 -10.43
C SER A 79 3.65 27.75 -11.86
N LEU A 80 3.12 26.63 -12.36
CA LEU A 80 2.57 26.50 -13.70
C LEU A 80 1.07 26.78 -13.76
N VAL A 81 0.37 26.63 -12.64
CA VAL A 81 -1.07 26.95 -12.55
C VAL A 81 -1.20 28.47 -12.45
N PRO A 82 -1.78 29.16 -13.45
CA PRO A 82 -2.10 30.58 -13.28
C PRO A 82 -3.04 30.72 -12.08
N ALA A 83 -2.85 31.78 -11.28
CA ALA A 83 -3.76 32.13 -10.20
C ALA A 83 -5.10 32.60 -10.78
N VAL A 84 -5.84 31.66 -11.34
CA VAL A 84 -7.18 31.83 -11.87
C VAL A 84 -8.06 30.97 -10.99
N ASP A 85 -9.04 31.65 -10.39
CA ASP A 85 -10.11 31.14 -9.53
C ASP A 85 -9.74 30.86 -8.07
N ALA A 86 -9.66 31.96 -7.31
CA ALA A 86 -10.02 32.01 -5.89
C ALA A 86 -10.91 33.23 -5.64
#